data_AF-A0AAV1LFM7-F1
#
_entry.id   AF-A0AAV1LFM7-F1
#
_cell.length_a   1.000
_cell.length_b   1.000
_cell.length_c   1.000
_cell.angle_alpha   90.00
_cell.angle_beta   90.00
_cell.angle_gamma   90.00
#
_symmetry.space_group_name_H-M   'P 1'
#
loop_
_entity.id
_entity.type
_entity.pdbx_description
1 polymer ?
#
loop_
_entity_poly.entity_id
_entity_poly.type
_entity_poly.pdbx_seq_one_letter_code
_entity_poly.pdbx_strand_id
1 'polypeptide(L)'
;MYIGISKECYFLIELLHRHTNINREHILLCLKKIRLNSTFSELEDNFGISLSYASKLFLRNLPIISSFLKPFIVNLDKNLIKRNLPIAFRHNYHNVSCIIDCLEIDIQKPSKALHQALTWSEYKKGNTVKYLISCTPNGLVNYVSQGFGGRASDVTIVENCNFLDGLQQGTCILADRGFKHLEQILHEKGIKLLRPPSVNAGAKLSKTEVRQTKIIASLRIHIERVIRRVREFHMLKQHSVINTNICRGLDHVIIIACALINLQDSLIK
;
A
#
# COMPACT_ATOMS: atom_id res chain seq x y z
N MET A 1 -23.50 6.70 2.28
CA MET A 1 -22.47 7.33 1.44
C MET A 1 -21.30 6.36 1.31
N TYR A 2 -20.82 6.05 0.10
CA TYR A 2 -19.72 5.08 -0.08
C TYR A 2 -18.36 5.77 0.10
N ILE A 3 -17.84 5.75 1.33
CA ILE A 3 -16.65 6.51 1.76
C ILE A 3 -15.44 5.63 2.12
N GLY A 4 -15.54 4.32 1.89
CA GLY A 4 -14.45 3.37 2.19
C GLY A 4 -14.33 2.98 3.67
N ILE A 5 -15.34 3.32 4.47
CA ILE A 5 -15.50 2.94 5.87
C ILE A 5 -16.71 2.01 5.96
N SER A 6 -16.60 0.91 6.71
CA SER A 6 -17.74 0.02 6.99
C SER A 6 -18.73 0.70 7.94
N LYS A 7 -19.99 0.27 7.97
CA LYS A 7 -21.03 0.95 8.76
C LYS A 7 -20.71 0.91 10.26
N GLU A 8 -20.09 -0.18 10.71
CA GLU A 8 -19.65 -0.40 12.10
C GLU A 8 -18.58 0.61 12.52
N CYS A 9 -17.82 1.16 11.57
CA CYS A 9 -16.76 2.12 11.80
C CYS A 9 -17.18 3.59 11.55
N TYR A 10 -18.47 3.90 11.34
CA TYR A 10 -18.91 5.28 11.10
C TYR A 10 -18.62 6.24 12.26
N PHE A 11 -18.46 5.73 13.49
CA PHE A 11 -18.01 6.51 14.64
C PHE A 11 -16.63 7.17 14.41
N LEU A 12 -15.82 6.66 13.47
CA LEU A 12 -14.52 7.22 13.12
C LEU A 12 -14.62 8.64 12.57
N ILE A 13 -15.73 8.98 11.90
CA ILE A 13 -15.98 10.36 11.42
C ILE A 13 -16.10 11.32 12.58
N GLU A 14 -16.81 10.91 13.64
CA GLU A 14 -16.97 11.69 14.85
C GLU A 14 -15.64 11.84 15.61
N LEU A 15 -14.86 10.76 15.69
CA LEU A 15 -13.54 10.80 16.31
C LEU A 15 -12.58 11.72 15.54
N LEU A 16 -12.54 11.62 14.21
CA LEU A 16 -11.77 12.51 13.35
C LEU A 16 -12.17 13.97 13.58
N HIS A 17 -13.47 14.27 13.57
CA HIS A 17 -13.98 15.61 13.81
C HIS A 17 -13.50 16.17 15.15
N ARG A 18 -13.66 15.42 16.25
CA ARG A 18 -13.27 15.86 17.59
C ARG A 18 -11.77 16.08 17.74
N HIS A 19 -10.94 15.20 17.17
CA HIS A 19 -9.48 15.28 17.32
C HIS A 19 -8.83 16.30 16.38
N THR A 20 -9.40 16.51 15.20
CA THR A 20 -8.77 17.36 14.16
C THR A 20 -9.45 18.71 13.99
N ASN A 21 -10.62 18.90 14.60
CA ASN A 21 -11.50 20.06 14.42
C ASN A 21 -11.94 20.30 12.96
N ILE A 22 -11.80 19.29 12.09
CA ILE A 22 -12.29 19.35 10.71
C ILE A 22 -13.80 19.10 10.73
N ASN A 23 -14.58 19.93 10.04
CA ASN A 23 -16.03 19.72 9.87
C ASN A 23 -16.31 18.32 9.29
N ARG A 24 -17.33 17.63 9.81
CA ARG A 24 -17.76 16.30 9.36
C ARG A 24 -17.98 16.24 7.85
N GLU A 25 -18.60 17.25 7.26
CA GLU A 25 -18.84 17.31 5.80
C GLU A 25 -17.53 17.36 5.02
N HIS A 26 -16.54 18.08 5.52
CA HIS A 26 -15.21 18.17 4.91
C HIS A 26 -14.46 16.83 4.99
N ILE A 27 -14.63 16.09 6.10
CA ILE A 27 -14.09 14.73 6.24
C ILE A 27 -14.75 13.80 5.22
N LEU A 28 -16.09 13.84 5.14
CA LEU A 28 -16.85 13.03 4.20
C LEU A 28 -16.48 13.33 2.74
N LEU A 29 -16.25 14.60 2.40
CA LEU A 29 -15.77 15.02 1.08
C LEU A 29 -14.42 14.36 0.77
N CYS A 30 -13.45 14.46 1.69
CA CYS A 30 -12.14 13.84 1.50
C CYS A 30 -12.22 12.33 1.31
N LEU A 31 -12.98 11.64 2.17
CA LEU A 31 -13.12 10.20 2.09
C LEU A 31 -13.88 9.75 0.83
N LYS A 32 -14.92 10.49 0.43
CA LYS A 32 -15.63 10.26 -0.84
C LYS A 32 -14.69 10.45 -2.03
N LYS A 33 -13.89 11.52 -2.06
CA LYS A 33 -12.88 11.75 -3.11
C LYS A 33 -11.90 10.58 -3.20
N ILE A 34 -11.36 10.10 -2.08
CA ILE A 34 -10.40 8.98 -2.05
C ILE A 34 -11.05 7.67 -2.50
N ARG A 35 -12.25 7.37 -1.98
CA ARG A 35 -12.96 6.12 -2.28
C ARG A 35 -13.44 6.05 -3.72
N LEU A 36 -14.04 7.12 -4.23
CA LEU A 36 -14.73 7.11 -5.53
C LEU A 36 -13.94 7.78 -6.66
N ASN A 37 -12.86 8.51 -6.34
CA ASN A 37 -12.16 9.40 -7.27
C ASN A 37 -13.08 10.47 -7.91
N SER A 38 -14.17 10.85 -7.23
CA SER A 38 -15.12 11.85 -7.72
C SER A 38 -14.45 13.12 -8.21
N THR A 39 -14.89 13.68 -9.32
CA THR A 39 -14.34 14.96 -9.81
C THR A 39 -14.62 16.09 -8.82
N PHE A 40 -13.85 17.17 -8.83
CA PHE A 40 -14.16 18.31 -7.95
C PHE A 40 -15.47 19.02 -8.34
N SER A 41 -15.91 18.90 -9.59
CA SER A 41 -17.25 19.36 -10.02
C SER A 41 -18.35 18.50 -9.40
N GLU A 42 -18.22 17.18 -9.39
CA GLU A 42 -19.18 16.32 -8.65
C GLU A 42 -19.20 16.65 -7.15
N LEU A 43 -18.04 16.95 -6.55
CA LEU A 43 -17.98 17.31 -5.14
C LEU A 43 -18.58 18.69 -4.86
N GLU A 44 -18.50 19.62 -5.81
CA GLU A 44 -19.18 20.90 -5.74
C GLU A 44 -20.70 20.72 -5.66
N ASP A 45 -21.28 19.93 -6.58
CA ASP A 45 -22.72 19.64 -6.57
C ASP A 45 -23.17 18.91 -5.30
N ASN A 46 -22.38 17.94 -4.85
CA ASN A 46 -22.73 17.11 -3.69
C ASN A 46 -22.64 17.84 -2.34
N PHE A 47 -21.81 18.87 -2.22
CA PHE A 47 -21.51 19.55 -0.95
C PHE A 47 -21.86 21.04 -0.97
N GLY A 48 -22.39 21.58 -2.07
CA GLY A 48 -22.82 22.98 -2.15
C GLY A 48 -21.67 23.99 -2.00
N ILE A 49 -20.46 23.63 -2.43
CA ILE A 49 -19.26 24.46 -2.33
C ILE A 49 -18.58 24.62 -3.67
N SER A 50 -17.89 25.73 -3.91
CA SER A 50 -17.21 25.90 -5.20
C SER A 50 -16.15 24.83 -5.47
N LEU A 51 -15.95 24.47 -6.75
CA LEU A 51 -14.90 23.54 -7.20
C LEU A 51 -13.51 23.89 -6.62
N SER A 52 -13.16 25.18 -6.66
CA SER A 52 -11.88 25.67 -6.17
C SER A 52 -11.73 25.48 -4.65
N TYR A 53 -12.82 25.65 -3.90
CA TYR A 53 -12.85 25.45 -2.46
C TYR A 53 -12.75 23.95 -2.12
N ALA A 54 -13.48 23.09 -2.83
CA ALA A 54 -13.41 21.63 -2.67
C ALA A 54 -11.98 21.10 -2.87
N SER A 55 -11.28 21.58 -3.91
CA SER A 55 -9.89 21.20 -4.19
C SER A 55 -8.91 21.65 -3.09
N LYS A 56 -9.01 22.91 -2.66
CA LYS A 56 -8.18 23.44 -1.57
C LYS A 56 -8.43 22.70 -0.25
N LEU A 57 -9.71 22.47 0.08
CA LEU A 57 -10.14 21.76 1.27
C LEU A 57 -9.61 20.33 1.29
N PHE A 58 -9.72 19.61 0.16
CA PHE A 58 -9.20 18.26 0.03
C PHE A 58 -7.70 18.20 0.35
N LEU A 59 -6.90 19.01 -0.35
CA LEU A 59 -5.44 19.00 -0.18
C LEU A 59 -5.00 19.47 1.22
N ARG A 60 -5.70 20.46 1.81
CA ARG A 60 -5.41 20.95 3.15
C ARG A 60 -5.65 19.88 4.23
N ASN A 61 -6.75 19.12 4.10
CA ASN A 61 -7.19 18.20 5.14
C ASN A 61 -6.54 16.81 5.03
N LEU A 62 -6.05 16.42 3.85
CA LEU A 62 -5.34 15.15 3.62
C LEU A 62 -4.25 14.83 4.67
N PRO A 63 -3.24 15.70 4.92
CA PRO A 63 -2.19 15.41 5.89
C PRO A 63 -2.72 15.19 7.32
N ILE A 64 -3.75 15.94 7.70
CA ILE A 64 -4.33 15.89 9.04
C ILE A 64 -5.09 14.56 9.23
N ILE A 65 -5.93 14.19 8.26
CA ILE A 65 -6.67 12.90 8.28
C ILE A 65 -5.68 11.74 8.22
N SER A 66 -4.65 11.84 7.37
CA SER A 66 -3.60 10.83 7.24
C SER A 66 -2.86 10.64 8.56
N SER A 67 -2.47 11.72 9.25
CA SER A 67 -1.80 11.64 10.54
C SER A 67 -2.66 10.98 11.62
N PHE A 68 -3.96 11.30 11.68
CA PHE A 68 -4.89 10.68 12.61
C PHE A 68 -5.08 9.18 12.34
N LEU A 69 -5.13 8.76 11.07
CA LEU A 69 -5.37 7.38 10.68
C LEU A 69 -4.11 6.51 10.65
N LYS A 70 -2.92 7.11 10.55
CA LYS A 70 -1.64 6.39 10.48
C LYS A 70 -1.44 5.33 11.58
N PRO A 71 -1.86 5.53 12.85
CA PRO A 71 -1.76 4.50 13.89
C PRO A 71 -2.52 3.20 13.60
N PHE A 72 -3.48 3.19 12.67
CA PHE A 72 -4.17 1.95 12.26
C PHE A 72 -3.34 1.09 11.29
N ILE A 73 -2.21 1.58 10.78
CA ILE A 73 -1.18 0.76 10.15
C ILE A 73 -0.40 0.09 11.28
N VAL A 74 -0.57 -1.22 11.43
CA VAL A 74 -0.14 -1.93 12.64
C VAL A 74 1.38 -2.07 12.69
N ASN A 75 1.96 -1.98 13.88
CA ASN A 75 3.36 -2.36 14.06
C ASN A 75 3.50 -3.89 14.00
N LEU A 76 4.68 -4.36 13.60
CA LEU A 76 4.99 -5.79 13.65
C LEU A 76 5.17 -6.24 15.11
N ASP A 77 4.33 -7.18 15.53
CA ASP A 77 4.44 -7.87 16.82
C ASP A 77 4.55 -9.38 16.56
N LYS A 78 5.72 -9.95 16.89
CA LYS A 78 6.01 -11.38 16.68
C LYS A 78 5.02 -12.29 17.41
N ASN A 79 4.59 -11.92 18.61
CA ASN A 79 3.65 -12.73 19.39
C ASN A 79 2.25 -12.68 18.77
N LEU A 80 1.79 -11.49 18.37
CA LEU A 80 0.49 -11.33 17.72
C LEU A 80 0.45 -12.05 16.35
N ILE A 81 1.52 -11.96 15.57
CA ILE A 81 1.66 -12.66 14.29
C ILE A 81 1.60 -14.17 14.50
N LYS A 82 2.37 -14.71 15.46
CA LYS A 82 2.39 -16.15 15.76
C LYS A 82 1.01 -16.65 16.20
N ARG A 83 0.29 -15.88 17.03
CA ARG A 83 -1.06 -16.20 17.50
C ARG A 83 -2.09 -16.21 16.36
N ASN A 84 -1.98 -15.26 15.42
CA ASN A 84 -2.92 -15.10 14.30
C ASN A 84 -2.41 -15.72 12.99
N LEU A 85 -1.42 -16.61 13.06
CA LEU A 85 -0.77 -17.15 11.89
C LEU A 85 -1.74 -18.05 11.09
N PRO A 86 -2.00 -17.75 9.80
CA PRO A 86 -2.89 -18.57 8.98
C PRO A 86 -2.35 -19.99 8.78
N ILE A 87 -3.24 -20.96 8.58
CA ILE A 87 -2.91 -22.39 8.45
C ILE A 87 -1.83 -22.62 7.39
N ALA A 88 -1.89 -21.91 6.26
CA ALA A 88 -0.94 -22.01 5.15
C ALA A 88 0.53 -21.75 5.57
N PHE A 89 0.75 -20.95 6.62
CA PHE A 89 2.10 -20.60 7.08
C PHE A 89 2.63 -21.53 8.19
N ARG A 90 1.76 -22.20 8.95
CA ARG A 90 2.13 -22.85 10.23
C ARG A 90 3.21 -23.93 10.13
N HIS A 91 3.21 -24.74 9.08
CA HIS A 91 4.15 -25.87 8.99
C HIS A 91 5.54 -25.40 8.53
N ASN A 92 5.64 -24.86 7.31
CA ASN A 92 6.91 -24.58 6.65
C ASN A 92 7.35 -23.11 6.70
N TYR A 93 6.47 -22.19 7.14
CA TYR A 93 6.67 -20.75 7.00
C TYR A 93 6.28 -19.97 8.27
N HIS A 94 6.37 -20.61 9.43
CA HIS A 94 5.93 -20.04 10.70
C HIS A 94 6.73 -18.83 11.17
N ASN A 95 7.93 -18.64 10.61
CA ASN A 95 8.79 -17.50 10.90
C ASN A 95 8.53 -16.29 9.98
N VAL A 96 7.67 -16.42 8.96
CA VAL A 96 7.31 -15.29 8.09
C VAL A 96 6.57 -14.25 8.93
N SER A 97 7.16 -13.06 9.05
CA SER A 97 6.60 -11.98 9.86
C SER A 97 5.83 -10.97 9.00
N CYS A 98 6.24 -10.81 7.73
CA CYS A 98 5.57 -9.92 6.80
C CYS A 98 5.80 -10.34 5.35
N ILE A 99 4.93 -9.85 4.48
CA ILE A 99 4.93 -10.06 3.04
C ILE A 99 5.00 -8.68 2.40
N ILE A 100 5.88 -8.46 1.43
CA ILE A 100 6.04 -7.19 0.75
C ILE A 100 5.72 -7.30 -0.74
N ASP A 101 5.15 -6.23 -1.27
CA ASP A 101 5.00 -6.03 -2.71
C ASP A 101 4.91 -4.53 -3.04
N CYS A 102 5.19 -4.18 -4.28
CA CYS A 102 5.10 -2.80 -4.77
C CYS A 102 3.74 -2.54 -5.43
N LEU A 103 3.10 -1.45 -5.05
CA LEU A 103 1.93 -0.89 -5.72
C LEU A 103 2.36 0.23 -6.65
N GLU A 104 1.98 0.15 -7.93
CA GLU A 104 2.07 1.27 -8.87
C GLU A 104 0.70 1.93 -9.12
N ILE A 105 0.70 3.27 -9.09
CA ILE A 105 -0.45 4.15 -9.33
C ILE A 105 -0.14 5.01 -10.55
N ASP A 106 -1.03 4.99 -11.54
CA ASP A 106 -0.90 5.80 -12.75
C ASP A 106 -1.11 7.28 -12.45
N ILE A 107 -0.25 8.13 -13.00
CA ILE A 107 -0.35 9.58 -12.90
C ILE A 107 -0.40 10.19 -14.29
N GLN A 108 -0.95 11.40 -14.38
CA GLN A 108 -0.84 12.20 -15.61
C GLN A 108 0.62 12.45 -15.93
N LYS A 109 0.95 12.40 -17.23
CA LYS A 109 2.29 12.73 -17.74
C LYS A 109 2.74 14.08 -17.19
N PRO A 110 3.84 14.14 -16.42
CA PRO A 110 4.38 15.42 -15.97
C PRO A 110 4.81 16.29 -17.14
N SER A 111 4.65 17.61 -17.01
CA SER A 111 5.06 18.57 -18.05
C SER A 111 6.58 18.69 -18.16
N LYS A 112 7.31 18.54 -17.05
CA LYS A 112 8.77 18.58 -17.02
C LYS A 112 9.37 17.25 -17.47
N ALA A 113 10.24 17.28 -18.47
CA ALA A 113 10.89 16.09 -19.04
C ALA A 113 11.63 15.24 -17.98
N LEU A 114 12.32 15.89 -17.03
CA LEU A 114 12.98 15.19 -15.93
C LEU A 114 11.97 14.38 -15.08
N HIS A 115 10.87 14.99 -14.66
CA HIS A 115 9.84 14.30 -13.88
C HIS A 115 9.18 13.19 -14.69
N GLN A 116 8.98 13.40 -16.00
CA GLN A 116 8.48 12.36 -16.88
C GLN A 116 9.42 11.15 -16.92
N ALA A 117 10.73 11.38 -17.08
CA ALA A 117 11.73 10.31 -17.12
C ALA A 117 11.86 9.57 -15.77
N LEU A 118 11.74 10.28 -14.64
CA LEU A 118 11.80 9.69 -13.30
C LEU A 118 10.54 8.89 -12.94
N THR A 119 9.39 9.29 -13.46
CA THR A 119 8.12 8.61 -13.18
C THR A 119 7.75 7.57 -14.24
N TRP A 120 8.52 7.43 -15.32
CA TRP A 120 8.24 6.44 -16.36
C TRP A 120 8.44 5.01 -15.85
N SER A 121 7.37 4.22 -15.88
CA SER A 121 7.41 2.78 -15.63
C SER A 121 7.41 2.04 -16.96
N GLU A 122 8.52 1.36 -17.24
CA GLU A 122 8.65 0.54 -18.46
C GLU A 122 7.67 -0.64 -18.46
N TYR A 123 7.35 -1.16 -17.27
CA TYR A 123 6.40 -2.24 -17.08
C TYR A 123 4.95 -1.79 -17.39
N LYS A 124 4.57 -0.58 -16.97
CA LYS A 124 3.23 -0.01 -17.20
C LYS A 124 3.10 0.77 -18.50
N LYS A 125 4.22 1.05 -19.18
CA LYS A 125 4.28 1.89 -20.39
C LYS A 125 3.64 3.27 -20.16
N GLY A 126 3.87 3.85 -18.99
CA GLY A 126 3.24 5.09 -18.56
C GLY A 126 3.93 5.72 -17.35
N ASN A 127 3.50 6.93 -16.98
CA ASN A 127 4.00 7.63 -15.80
C ASN A 127 3.27 7.11 -14.55
N THR A 128 4.01 6.62 -13.57
CA THR A 128 3.48 6.07 -12.32
C THR A 128 4.23 6.59 -11.11
N VAL A 129 3.58 6.47 -9.95
CA VAL A 129 4.21 6.54 -8.63
C VAL A 129 4.11 5.15 -8.00
N LYS A 130 5.20 4.68 -7.41
CA LYS A 130 5.36 3.36 -6.82
C LYS A 130 5.50 3.47 -5.30
N TYR A 131 4.89 2.52 -4.60
CA TYR A 131 4.88 2.43 -3.14
C TYR A 131 5.19 1.01 -2.71
N LEU A 132 6.08 0.82 -1.73
CA LEU A 132 6.22 -0.45 -1.04
C LEU A 132 5.09 -0.61 -0.03
N ILE A 133 4.37 -1.72 -0.08
CA ILE A 133 3.38 -2.11 0.92
C ILE A 133 3.85 -3.39 1.59
N SER A 134 3.76 -3.43 2.92
CA SER A 134 3.95 -4.64 3.70
C SER A 134 2.67 -5.03 4.41
N CYS A 135 2.36 -6.32 4.43
CA CYS A 135 1.33 -6.87 5.29
C CYS A 135 1.84 -8.03 6.16
N THR A 136 1.23 -8.20 7.32
CA THR A 136 1.34 -9.41 8.14
C THR A 136 0.78 -10.64 7.39
N PRO A 137 1.12 -11.88 7.78
CA PRO A 137 0.57 -13.09 7.16
C PRO A 137 -0.96 -13.17 7.18
N ASN A 138 -1.61 -12.60 8.21
CA ASN A 138 -3.07 -12.49 8.32
C ASN A 138 -3.65 -11.27 7.57
N GLY A 139 -2.83 -10.51 6.84
CA GLY A 139 -3.27 -9.50 5.87
C GLY A 139 -3.56 -8.11 6.44
N LEU A 140 -3.09 -7.80 7.65
CA LEU A 140 -3.07 -6.41 8.12
C LEU A 140 -1.87 -5.68 7.51
N VAL A 141 -2.10 -4.52 6.92
CA VAL A 141 -1.03 -3.64 6.44
C VAL A 141 -0.21 -3.17 7.64
N ASN A 142 1.09 -3.44 7.61
CA ASN A 142 2.00 -3.04 8.69
C ASN A 142 3.01 -1.98 8.26
N TYR A 143 3.06 -1.65 6.96
CA TYR A 143 3.94 -0.60 6.45
C TYR A 143 3.49 -0.12 5.08
N VAL A 144 3.70 1.17 4.83
CA VAL A 144 3.61 1.81 3.51
C VAL A 144 4.74 2.84 3.38
N SER A 145 5.48 2.82 2.27
CA SER A 145 6.56 3.78 2.04
C SER A 145 6.03 5.15 1.59
N GLN A 146 6.92 6.13 1.52
CA GLN A 146 6.72 7.32 0.68
C GLN A 146 6.68 6.95 -0.82
N GLY A 147 6.20 7.86 -1.66
CA GLY A 147 6.09 7.65 -3.09
C GLY A 147 7.44 7.75 -3.83
N PHE A 148 7.70 6.79 -4.70
CA PHE A 148 8.85 6.80 -5.61
C PHE A 148 8.38 6.91 -7.06
N GLY A 149 9.19 7.51 -7.94
CA GLY A 149 8.85 7.52 -9.37
C GLY A 149 8.81 6.10 -9.95
N GLY A 150 7.94 5.85 -10.93
CA GLY A 150 7.76 4.55 -11.58
C GLY A 150 9.03 3.89 -12.13
N ARG A 151 10.08 4.67 -12.39
CA ARG A 151 11.40 4.16 -12.81
C ARG A 151 12.16 3.45 -11.70
N ALA A 152 11.87 3.75 -10.43
CA ALA A 152 12.55 3.13 -9.30
C ALA A 152 12.30 1.61 -9.28
N SER A 153 13.39 0.85 -9.13
CA SER A 153 13.30 -0.59 -8.94
C SER A 153 12.76 -0.92 -7.56
N ASP A 154 12.13 -2.08 -7.40
CA ASP A 154 11.57 -2.49 -6.11
C ASP A 154 12.66 -2.65 -5.03
N VAL A 155 13.87 -3.05 -5.45
CA VAL A 155 15.07 -3.12 -4.60
C VAL A 155 15.46 -1.72 -4.13
N THR A 156 15.58 -0.76 -5.04
CA THR A 156 15.93 0.63 -4.73
C THR A 156 14.93 1.24 -3.74
N ILE A 157 13.64 0.93 -3.87
CA ILE A 157 12.63 1.41 -2.93
C ILE A 157 12.87 0.86 -1.53
N VAL A 158 13.14 -0.44 -1.39
CA VAL A 158 13.41 -1.05 -0.07
C VAL A 158 14.67 -0.47 0.57
N GLU A 159 15.72 -0.21 -0.22
CA GLU A 159 16.98 0.37 0.26
C GLU A 159 16.84 1.83 0.73
N ASN A 160 15.95 2.60 0.09
CA ASN A 160 15.82 4.04 0.30
C ASN A 160 14.57 4.43 1.10
N CYS A 161 13.74 3.47 1.49
CA CYS A 161 12.65 3.69 2.42
C CYS A 161 13.02 3.17 3.81
N ASN A 162 12.31 3.64 4.84
CA ASN A 162 12.57 3.27 6.22
C ASN A 162 11.91 1.93 6.62
N PHE A 163 11.66 1.04 5.66
CA PHE A 163 11.04 -0.26 5.93
C PHE A 163 11.94 -1.13 6.81
N LEU A 164 13.23 -1.18 6.48
CA LEU A 164 14.20 -2.03 7.18
C LEU A 164 14.48 -1.58 8.61
N ASP A 165 14.23 -0.31 8.94
CA ASP A 165 14.48 0.28 10.26
C ASP A 165 13.50 -0.24 11.32
N GLY A 166 12.30 -0.63 10.88
CA GLY A 166 11.27 -1.21 11.75
C GLY A 166 11.38 -2.72 11.95
N LEU A 167 12.36 -3.38 11.32
CA LEU A 167 12.50 -4.84 11.36
C LEU A 167 13.52 -5.28 12.39
N GLN A 168 13.19 -6.35 13.11
CA GLN A 168 14.07 -6.95 14.10
C GLN A 168 14.91 -8.08 13.49
N GLN A 169 16.05 -8.38 14.10
CA GLN A 169 16.81 -9.58 13.79
C GLN A 169 15.93 -10.85 13.92
N GLY A 170 16.17 -11.81 13.03
CA GLY A 170 15.41 -13.05 12.93
C GLY A 170 14.07 -12.91 12.20
N THR A 171 13.71 -11.72 11.73
CA THR A 171 12.51 -11.51 10.91
C THR A 171 12.65 -12.25 9.58
N CYS A 172 11.57 -12.87 9.10
CA CYS A 172 11.51 -13.41 7.74
C CYS A 172 10.49 -12.62 6.91
N ILE A 173 10.98 -12.08 5.79
CA ILE A 173 10.18 -11.32 4.81
C ILE A 173 9.87 -12.24 3.64
N LEU A 174 8.61 -12.29 3.22
CA LEU A 174 8.21 -12.90 1.97
C LEU A 174 8.07 -11.84 0.86
N ALA A 175 8.69 -12.05 -0.30
CA ALA A 175 8.66 -11.08 -1.40
C ALA A 175 8.53 -11.75 -2.79
N ASP A 176 8.24 -10.95 -3.82
CA ASP A 176 8.31 -11.41 -5.21
C ASP A 176 9.75 -11.70 -5.65
N ARG A 177 9.87 -12.42 -6.77
CA ARG A 177 11.06 -12.54 -7.60
C ARG A 177 11.67 -11.22 -8.02
N GLY A 178 10.97 -10.08 -7.99
CA GLY A 178 11.55 -8.77 -8.31
C GLY A 178 12.62 -8.31 -7.32
N PHE A 179 12.64 -8.87 -6.11
CA PHE A 179 13.47 -8.45 -4.99
C PHE A 179 14.82 -9.22 -4.87
N LYS A 180 15.41 -9.65 -6.00
CA LYS A 180 16.56 -10.59 -6.03
C LYS A 180 17.84 -10.08 -5.37
N HIS A 181 18.00 -8.76 -5.25
CA HIS A 181 19.26 -8.15 -4.79
C HIS A 181 19.22 -7.66 -3.33
N LEU A 182 18.17 -8.00 -2.59
CA LEU A 182 18.07 -7.63 -1.16
C LEU A 182 18.75 -8.64 -0.23
N GLU A 183 19.15 -9.80 -0.71
CA GLU A 183 19.64 -10.90 0.14
C GLU A 183 20.82 -10.50 1.02
N GLN A 184 21.81 -9.80 0.44
CA GLN A 184 23.00 -9.36 1.18
C GLN A 184 22.64 -8.34 2.27
N ILE A 185 21.91 -7.28 1.91
CA ILE A 185 21.50 -6.21 2.83
C ILE A 185 20.64 -6.75 3.97
N LEU A 186 19.73 -7.68 3.67
CA LEU A 186 18.90 -8.32 4.67
C LEU A 186 19.71 -9.26 5.57
N HIS A 187 20.66 -10.02 5.00
CA HIS A 187 21.52 -10.91 5.76
C HIS A 187 22.39 -10.15 6.77
N GLU A 188 22.95 -9.00 6.40
CA GLU A 188 23.72 -8.12 7.30
C GLU A 188 22.89 -7.62 8.49
N LYS A 189 21.58 -7.43 8.31
CA LYS A 189 20.62 -7.11 9.39
C LYS A 189 20.08 -8.34 10.11
N GLY A 190 20.53 -9.55 9.76
CA GLY A 190 20.02 -10.82 10.27
C GLY A 190 18.53 -11.06 9.94
N ILE A 191 18.09 -10.56 8.79
CA ILE A 191 16.74 -10.72 8.24
C ILE A 191 16.79 -11.76 7.11
N LYS A 192 15.83 -12.68 7.10
CA LYS A 192 15.73 -13.72 6.07
C LYS A 192 14.77 -13.30 4.97
N LEU A 193 15.24 -13.30 3.72
CA LEU A 193 14.37 -13.16 2.55
C LEU A 193 13.87 -14.52 2.07
N LEU A 194 12.56 -14.65 1.94
CA LEU A 194 11.90 -15.76 1.27
C LEU A 194 11.30 -15.25 -0.04
N ARG A 195 11.74 -15.82 -1.16
CA ARG A 195 11.24 -15.48 -2.50
C ARG A 195 11.18 -16.74 -3.36
N PRO A 196 10.36 -16.75 -4.42
CA PRO A 196 10.41 -17.84 -5.38
C PRO A 196 11.81 -17.95 -5.99
N PRO A 197 12.29 -19.17 -6.30
CA PRO A 197 13.59 -19.35 -6.95
C PRO A 197 13.65 -18.59 -8.28
N SER A 198 14.84 -18.07 -8.59
CA SER A 198 15.13 -17.42 -9.86
C SER A 198 15.13 -18.48 -10.96
N VAL A 199 14.47 -18.20 -12.08
CA VAL A 199 14.58 -19.04 -13.28
C VAL A 199 15.74 -18.50 -14.11
N ASN A 200 16.79 -19.28 -14.30
CA ASN A 200 17.82 -18.97 -15.28
C ASN A 200 17.30 -19.34 -16.67
N ALA A 201 17.52 -18.48 -17.67
CA ALA A 201 17.11 -18.77 -19.04
C ALA A 201 17.73 -20.10 -19.50
N GLY A 202 16.89 -21.06 -19.88
CA GLY A 202 17.31 -22.38 -20.36
C GLY A 202 17.40 -23.50 -19.31
N ALA A 203 17.30 -23.21 -18.01
CA ALA A 203 17.32 -24.25 -16.96
C ALA A 203 15.90 -24.74 -16.63
N LYS A 204 15.63 -26.05 -16.80
CA LYS A 204 14.39 -26.68 -16.33
C LYS A 204 14.42 -26.76 -14.80
N LEU A 205 13.44 -26.14 -14.14
CA LEU A 205 13.25 -26.28 -12.69
C LEU A 205 12.96 -27.75 -12.35
N SER A 206 13.57 -28.25 -11.28
CA SER A 206 13.26 -29.57 -10.72
C SER A 206 11.82 -29.62 -10.20
N LYS A 207 11.25 -30.83 -10.07
CA LYS A 207 9.91 -31.02 -9.47
C LYS A 207 9.80 -30.38 -8.07
N THR A 208 10.89 -30.37 -7.31
CA THR A 208 10.94 -29.79 -5.97
C THR A 208 10.88 -28.26 -6.00
N GLU A 209 11.64 -27.61 -6.89
CA GLU A 209 11.63 -26.16 -7.07
C GLU A 209 10.29 -25.66 -7.65
N VAL A 210 9.68 -26.43 -8.55
CA VAL A 210 8.32 -26.14 -9.05
C VAL A 210 7.32 -26.16 -7.90
N ARG A 211 7.40 -27.16 -7.01
CA ARG A 211 6.51 -27.25 -5.84
C ARG A 211 6.75 -26.08 -4.88
N GLN A 212 7.99 -25.75 -4.57
CA GLN A 212 8.33 -24.59 -3.72
C GLN A 212 7.84 -23.28 -4.32
N THR A 213 8.00 -23.08 -5.63
CA THR A 213 7.49 -21.91 -6.35
C THR A 213 5.98 -21.78 -6.18
N LYS A 214 5.22 -22.87 -6.38
CA LYS A 214 3.77 -22.88 -6.21
C LYS A 214 3.35 -22.52 -4.78
N ILE A 215 4.05 -23.06 -3.79
CA ILE A 215 3.76 -22.76 -2.38
C ILE A 215 4.04 -21.29 -2.08
N ILE A 216 5.20 -20.77 -2.46
CA ILE A 216 5.53 -19.36 -2.21
C ILE A 216 4.54 -18.42 -2.93
N ALA A 217 4.14 -18.75 -4.16
CA ALA A 217 3.09 -18.02 -4.87
C ALA A 217 1.76 -18.05 -4.11
N SER A 218 1.36 -19.21 -3.57
CA SER A 218 0.12 -19.29 -2.76
C SER A 218 0.18 -18.47 -1.47
N LEU A 219 1.36 -18.27 -0.87
CA LEU A 219 1.51 -17.41 0.31
C LEU A 219 1.47 -15.93 -0.06
N ARG A 220 1.96 -15.57 -1.26
CA ARG A 220 1.90 -14.20 -1.77
C ARG A 220 0.49 -13.72 -2.11
N ILE A 221 -0.47 -14.62 -2.32
CA ILE A 221 -1.87 -14.22 -2.55
C ILE A 221 -2.41 -13.31 -1.44
N HIS A 222 -1.85 -13.39 -0.22
CA HIS A 222 -2.22 -12.56 0.91
C HIS A 222 -1.92 -11.07 0.67
N ILE A 223 -0.71 -10.71 0.21
CA ILE A 223 -0.37 -9.32 -0.13
C ILE A 223 -1.11 -8.85 -1.39
N GLU A 224 -1.34 -9.74 -2.35
CA GLU A 224 -2.13 -9.42 -3.55
C GLU A 224 -3.58 -9.08 -3.20
N ARG A 225 -4.19 -9.79 -2.24
CA ARG A 225 -5.54 -9.48 -1.71
C ARG A 225 -5.56 -8.15 -0.99
N VAL A 226 -4.54 -7.83 -0.21
CA VAL A 226 -4.37 -6.52 0.45
C VAL A 226 -4.31 -5.41 -0.59
N ILE A 227 -3.44 -5.54 -1.60
CA ILE A 227 -3.33 -4.59 -2.71
C ILE A 227 -4.65 -4.46 -3.46
N ARG A 228 -5.37 -5.57 -3.71
CA ARG A 228 -6.70 -5.54 -4.33
C ARG A 228 -7.67 -4.69 -3.51
N ARG A 229 -7.65 -4.82 -2.19
CA ARG A 229 -8.50 -4.03 -1.28
C ARG A 229 -8.12 -2.54 -1.25
N VAL A 230 -6.82 -2.23 -1.26
CA VAL A 230 -6.33 -0.85 -1.45
C VAL A 230 -6.85 -0.28 -2.78
N ARG A 231 -6.87 -1.08 -3.86
CA ARG A 231 -7.38 -0.65 -5.17
C ARG A 231 -8.90 -0.48 -5.26
N GLU A 232 -9.65 -0.86 -4.23
CA GLU A 232 -11.08 -0.50 -4.14
C GLU A 232 -11.27 1.00 -3.85
N PHE A 233 -10.24 1.71 -3.38
CA PHE A 233 -10.21 3.16 -3.39
C PHE A 233 -9.85 3.60 -4.80
N HIS A 234 -10.83 4.16 -5.51
CA HIS A 234 -10.72 4.41 -6.94
C HIS A 234 -9.58 5.37 -7.33
N MET A 235 -9.09 6.22 -6.42
CA MET A 235 -7.88 7.01 -6.66
C MET A 235 -6.63 6.12 -6.85
N LEU A 236 -6.61 4.94 -6.22
CA LEU A 236 -5.49 3.98 -6.24
C LEU A 236 -5.75 2.81 -7.21
N LYS A 237 -6.90 2.80 -7.89
CA LYS A 237 -7.24 1.80 -8.89
C LYS A 237 -6.29 1.89 -10.09
N GLN A 238 -6.12 0.78 -10.81
CA GLN A 238 -5.41 0.79 -12.08
C GLN A 238 -6.10 1.77 -13.04
N HIS A 239 -5.33 2.55 -13.78
CA HIS A 239 -5.80 3.54 -14.75
C HIS A 239 -6.60 4.69 -14.15
N SER A 240 -6.46 4.99 -12.86
CA SER A 240 -7.06 6.19 -12.25
C SER A 240 -6.48 7.50 -12.80
N VAL A 241 -5.23 7.43 -13.32
CA VAL A 241 -4.45 8.53 -13.94
C VAL A 241 -4.58 9.82 -13.14
N ILE A 242 -3.97 9.83 -11.95
CA ILE A 242 -4.11 10.91 -10.99
C ILE A 242 -3.49 12.20 -11.53
N ASN A 243 -4.23 13.30 -11.36
CA ASN A 243 -3.78 14.62 -11.76
C ASN A 243 -2.50 15.03 -11.01
N THR A 244 -1.53 15.60 -11.73
CA THR A 244 -0.24 16.03 -11.18
C THR A 244 -0.35 16.99 -10.00
N ASN A 245 -1.39 17.83 -9.96
CA ASN A 245 -1.65 18.76 -8.84
C ASN A 245 -2.04 18.04 -7.53
N ILE A 246 -2.56 16.82 -7.63
CA ILE A 246 -2.96 15.96 -6.51
C ILE A 246 -1.82 15.02 -6.12
N CYS A 247 -0.83 14.78 -6.99
CA CYS A 247 0.29 13.85 -6.71
C CYS A 247 1.01 14.15 -5.39
N ARG A 248 1.14 15.42 -5.00
CA ARG A 248 1.71 15.83 -3.70
C ARG A 248 0.97 15.29 -2.47
N GLY A 249 -0.30 14.90 -2.63
CA GLY A 249 -1.12 14.32 -1.58
C GLY A 249 -1.22 12.79 -1.65
N LEU A 250 -0.62 12.12 -2.64
CA LEU A 250 -0.79 10.68 -2.83
C LEU A 250 -0.27 9.85 -1.65
N ASP A 251 0.82 10.27 -1.02
CA ASP A 251 1.37 9.62 0.17
C ASP A 251 0.34 9.62 1.32
N HIS A 252 -0.42 10.71 1.47
CA HIS A 252 -1.52 10.76 2.43
C HIS A 252 -2.70 9.88 2.01
N VAL A 253 -3.05 9.87 0.73
CA VAL A 253 -4.15 9.04 0.20
C VAL A 253 -3.87 7.56 0.43
N ILE A 254 -2.66 7.08 0.14
CA ILE A 254 -2.31 5.66 0.33
C ILE A 254 -2.27 5.29 1.82
N ILE A 255 -1.76 6.16 2.69
CA ILE A 255 -1.80 5.95 4.15
C ILE A 255 -3.24 5.83 4.63
N ILE A 256 -4.13 6.74 4.20
CA ILE A 256 -5.55 6.71 4.56
C ILE A 256 -6.20 5.41 4.09
N ALA A 257 -5.99 5.01 2.83
CA ALA A 257 -6.54 3.77 2.30
C ALA A 257 -6.05 2.53 3.08
N CYS A 258 -4.74 2.42 3.31
CA CYS A 258 -4.12 1.33 4.06
C CYS A 258 -4.64 1.25 5.51
N ALA A 259 -4.73 2.39 6.19
CA ALA A 259 -5.29 2.46 7.54
C ALA A 259 -6.75 2.03 7.59
N LEU A 260 -7.57 2.49 6.64
CA LEU A 260 -9.00 2.15 6.59
C LEU A 260 -9.23 0.68 6.28
N ILE A 261 -8.44 0.04 5.41
CA ILE A 261 -8.63 -1.40 5.12
C ILE A 261 -8.30 -2.30 6.32
N ASN A 262 -7.40 -1.87 7.21
CA ASN A 262 -7.11 -2.59 8.46
C ASN A 262 -8.27 -2.57 9.45
N LEU A 263 -9.20 -1.63 9.31
CA LEU A 263 -10.41 -1.52 10.13
C LEU A 263 -11.58 -2.34 9.58
N GLN A 264 -11.46 -2.88 8.37
CA GLN A 264 -12.50 -3.69 7.75
C GLN A 264 -12.32 -5.17 8.10
N ASP A 265 -13.33 -5.99 7.78
CA ASP A 265 -13.31 -7.43 8.05
C ASP A 265 -12.06 -8.14 7.53
N SER A 266 -11.62 -9.17 8.23
CA SER A 266 -10.41 -9.93 7.88
C SER A 266 -10.43 -10.42 6.42
N LEU A 267 -9.34 -10.12 5.71
CA LEU A 267 -9.10 -10.56 4.34
C LEU A 267 -8.84 -12.07 4.23
N ILE A 268 -8.40 -12.67 5.33
CA ILE A 268 -7.91 -14.04 5.41
C ILE A 268 -8.62 -14.72 6.57
N LYS A 269 -9.34 -15.78 6.24
CA LYS A 269 -9.98 -16.68 7.21
C LYS A 269 -9.05 -17.86 7.48
#